data_AF-A0A967VEF9-F1
#
_entry.id   AF-A0A967VEF9-F1
#
_cell.length_a   1.000
_cell.length_b   1.000
_cell.length_c   1.000
_cell.angle_alpha   90.00
_cell.angle_beta   90.00
_cell.angle_gamma   90.00
#
_symmetry.space_group_name_H-M   'P 1'
#
loop_
_entity.id
_entity.type
_entity.pdbx_description
1 polymer ?
#
loop_
_entity_poly.entity_id
_entity_poly.type
_entity_poly.pdbx_seq_one_letter_code
_entity_poly.pdbx_strand_id
1 'polypeptide(L)'
;GPKTLELAGEIADGVIFLGGLFRDGVKYGLEHIDRGAQKAGRPRPHVSVFGYGEINDEDPAAALESARSIAAWFPQTAPVYCELAGLDPAIAAEVK
;
A
#
# COMPACT_ATOMS: atom_id res chain seq x y z
N GLY A 1 6.98 3.02 -4.82
CA GLY A 1 6.55 4.43 -4.93
C GLY A 1 5.94 4.71 -6.30
N PRO A 2 5.44 5.93 -6.56
CA PRO A 2 4.62 6.25 -7.73
C PRO A 2 5.29 5.94 -9.08
N LYS A 3 6.55 6.33 -9.26
CA LYS A 3 7.33 6.03 -10.48
C LYS A 3 7.54 4.53 -10.71
N THR A 4 7.74 3.76 -9.63
CA THR A 4 7.88 2.29 -9.71
C THR A 4 6.58 1.64 -10.16
N LEU A 5 5.44 2.14 -9.66
CA LEU A 5 4.12 1.62 -10.02
C LEU A 5 3.79 1.94 -11.48
N GLU A 6 4.09 3.16 -11.94
CA GLU A 6 3.96 3.54 -13.35
C GLU A 6 4.88 2.71 -14.24
N LEU A 7 6.16 2.54 -13.87
CA LEU A 7 7.07 1.65 -14.60
C LEU A 7 6.52 0.22 -14.68
N ALA A 8 6.01 -0.32 -13.57
CA ALA A 8 5.42 -1.65 -13.55
C ALA A 8 4.20 -1.74 -14.48
N GLY A 9 3.35 -0.71 -14.54
CA GLY A 9 2.25 -0.62 -15.50
C GLY A 9 2.72 -0.62 -16.96
N GLU A 10 3.85 0.03 -17.26
CA GLU A 10 4.42 0.08 -18.61
C GLU A 10 4.93 -1.29 -19.07
N ILE A 11 5.67 -2.02 -18.22
CA ILE A 11 6.46 -3.17 -18.67
C ILE A 11 6.09 -4.52 -18.07
N ALA A 12 5.49 -4.57 -16.87
CA ALA A 12 5.32 -5.83 -16.16
C ALA A 12 4.12 -6.65 -16.69
N ASP A 13 4.18 -7.96 -16.51
CA ASP A 13 3.03 -8.86 -16.73
C ASP A 13 2.12 -8.94 -15.48
N GLY A 14 2.73 -8.72 -14.31
CA GLY A 14 2.04 -8.72 -13.03
C GLY A 14 2.74 -7.85 -11.98
N VAL A 15 2.00 -7.45 -10.96
CA VAL A 15 2.48 -6.63 -9.84
C VAL A 15 2.02 -7.26 -8.53
N ILE A 16 2.98 -7.56 -7.65
CA ILE A 16 2.69 -7.81 -6.23
C ILE A 16 2.68 -6.46 -5.53
N PHE A 17 1.52 -6.06 -5.03
CA PHE A 17 1.32 -4.78 -4.37
C PHE A 17 1.39 -4.93 -2.85
N LEU A 18 2.54 -4.52 -2.29
CA LEU A 18 2.80 -4.50 -0.84
C LEU A 18 2.43 -3.13 -0.24
N GLY A 19 1.20 -2.67 -0.46
CA GLY A 19 0.66 -1.43 0.11
C GLY A 19 -0.34 -1.62 1.25
N GLY A 20 -0.56 -2.88 1.67
CA GLY A 20 -1.61 -3.23 2.63
C GLY A 20 -3.02 -3.24 2.03
N LEU A 21 -4.03 -3.31 2.90
CA LEU A 21 -5.44 -3.48 2.52
C LEU A 21 -6.28 -2.19 2.67
N PHE A 22 -5.64 -1.07 2.99
CA PHE A 22 -6.34 0.21 3.08
C PHE A 22 -6.86 0.63 1.71
N ARG A 23 -8.18 0.82 1.60
CA ARG A 23 -8.88 1.03 0.32
C ARG A 23 -8.27 2.15 -0.52
N ASP A 24 -8.01 3.32 0.07
CA ASP A 24 -7.50 4.46 -0.68
C ASP A 24 -6.02 4.28 -1.05
N GLY A 25 -5.26 3.54 -0.24
CA GLY A 25 -3.91 3.11 -0.59
C GLY A 25 -3.89 2.16 -1.80
N VAL A 26 -4.79 1.17 -1.83
CA VAL A 26 -4.95 0.27 -2.98
C VAL A 26 -5.36 1.05 -4.22
N LYS A 27 -6.33 1.96 -4.10
CA LYS A 27 -6.77 2.82 -5.19
C LYS A 27 -5.61 3.66 -5.74
N TYR A 28 -4.86 4.32 -4.87
CA TYR A 28 -3.67 5.09 -5.23
C TYR A 28 -2.66 4.25 -6.01
N GLY A 29 -2.39 3.02 -5.53
CA GLY A 29 -1.50 2.08 -6.21
C GLY A 29 -1.96 1.74 -7.62
N LEU A 30 -3.23 1.36 -7.76
CA LEU A 30 -3.84 0.99 -9.04
C LEU A 30 -3.84 2.14 -10.05
N GLU A 31 -4.12 3.37 -9.61
CA GLU A 31 -4.13 4.55 -10.49
C GLU A 31 -2.74 4.84 -11.09
N HIS A 32 -1.65 4.64 -10.33
CA HIS A 32 -0.30 4.76 -10.88
C HIS A 32 0.02 3.64 -11.87
N ILE A 33 -0.38 2.40 -11.58
CA ILE A 33 -0.19 1.28 -12.51
C ILE A 33 -0.97 1.54 -13.81
N ASP A 34 -2.20 2.05 -13.72
CA ASP A 34 -3.00 2.42 -14.89
C ASP A 34 -2.34 3.48 -15.76
N ARG A 35 -1.79 4.53 -15.14
CA ARG A 35 -1.05 5.58 -15.87
C ARG A 35 0.09 4.98 -16.69
N GLY A 36 0.84 4.04 -16.11
CA GLY A 36 1.89 3.31 -16.80
C GLY A 36 1.38 2.49 -17.98
N ALA A 37 0.34 1.69 -17.75
CA ALA A 37 -0.26 0.85 -18.78
C ALA A 37 -0.83 1.67 -19.95
N GLN A 38 -1.51 2.79 -19.64
CA GLN A 38 -2.04 3.73 -20.63
C GLN A 38 -0.91 4.35 -21.47
N LYS A 39 0.19 4.78 -20.84
CA LYS A 39 1.35 5.35 -21.55
C LYS A 39 2.00 4.36 -22.51
N ALA A 40 2.00 3.06 -22.16
CA ALA A 40 2.51 1.99 -23.01
C ALA A 40 1.47 1.44 -24.01
N GLY A 41 0.23 1.96 -24.03
CA GLY A 41 -0.82 1.51 -24.94
C GLY A 41 -1.27 0.07 -24.70
N ARG A 42 -1.23 -0.41 -23.45
CA ARG A 42 -1.49 -1.81 -23.08
C ARG A 42 -2.53 -1.92 -21.95
N PRO A 43 -3.17 -3.09 -21.76
CA PRO A 43 -4.03 -3.32 -20.60
C PRO A 43 -3.21 -3.34 -19.30
N ARG A 44 -3.86 -3.04 -18.16
CA ARG A 44 -3.27 -3.14 -16.82
C ARG A 44 -2.71 -4.56 -16.59
N PRO A 45 -1.50 -4.72 -16.01
CA PRO A 45 -1.01 -6.02 -15.57
C PRO A 45 -1.89 -6.64 -14.47
N HIS A 46 -1.76 -7.94 -14.25
CA HIS A 46 -2.42 -8.59 -13.12
C HIS A 46 -1.87 -8.05 -11.80
N VAL A 47 -2.73 -7.59 -10.90
CA VAL A 47 -2.30 -7.04 -9.60
C VAL A 47 -2.76 -7.96 -8.48
N SER A 48 -1.81 -8.48 -7.72
CA SER A 48 -2.04 -9.25 -6.49
C SER A 48 -1.77 -8.36 -5.29
N VAL A 49 -2.77 -8.15 -4.44
CA VAL A 49 -2.62 -7.37 -3.20
C VAL A 49 -2.11 -8.30 -2.10
N PHE A 50 -1.05 -7.87 -1.42
CA PHE A 50 -0.49 -8.60 -0.29
C PHE A 50 -1.05 -8.07 1.03
N GLY A 51 -1.79 -8.92 1.75
CA GLY A 51 -2.24 -8.66 3.11
C GLY A 51 -1.25 -9.20 4.13
N TYR A 52 -0.88 -8.38 5.10
CA TYR A 52 -0.02 -8.78 6.22
C TYR A 52 -0.66 -8.34 7.53
N GLY A 53 -0.74 -9.25 8.50
CA GLY A 53 -1.38 -9.01 9.79
C GLY A 53 -1.66 -10.32 10.52
N GLU A 54 -2.43 -10.21 11.60
CA GLU A 54 -2.90 -11.33 12.39
C GLU A 54 -4.40 -11.55 12.17
N ILE A 55 -4.81 -12.82 12.22
CA ILE A 55 -6.21 -13.23 12.20
C ILE A 55 -6.46 -13.99 13.50
N ASN A 56 -7.38 -13.49 14.32
CA ASN A 56 -7.79 -14.11 15.57
C ASN A 56 -9.31 -13.98 15.71
N ASP A 57 -10.02 -15.09 15.47
CA ASP A 57 -11.49 -15.13 15.50
C ASP A 57 -12.05 -15.10 16.93
N GLU A 58 -11.25 -15.54 17.91
CA GLU A 58 -11.66 -15.59 19.32
C GLU A 58 -11.42 -14.24 20.02
N ASP A 59 -10.33 -13.55 19.66
CA ASP A 59 -9.96 -12.25 20.21
C ASP A 59 -9.51 -11.26 19.12
N PRO A 60 -10.48 -10.53 18.51
CA PRO A 60 -10.18 -9.49 17.53
C PRO A 60 -9.33 -8.34 18.10
N ALA A 61 -9.37 -8.09 19.41
CA ALA A 61 -8.59 -7.02 20.02
C ALA A 61 -7.11 -7.41 20.10
N ALA A 62 -6.80 -8.68 20.40
CA ALA A 62 -5.44 -9.20 20.35
C ALA A 62 -4.84 -9.09 18.94
N ALA A 63 -5.60 -9.45 17.89
CA ALA A 63 -5.14 -9.28 16.50
C ALA A 63 -4.84 -7.81 16.16
N LEU A 64 -5.67 -6.88 16.64
CA LEU A 64 -5.45 -5.44 16.44
C LEU A 64 -4.19 -4.95 17.16
N GLU A 65 -3.97 -5.37 18.41
CA GLU A 65 -2.77 -5.00 19.18
C GLU A 65 -1.49 -5.49 18.49
N SER A 66 -1.48 -6.75 18.04
CA SER A 66 -0.36 -7.33 17.30
C SER A 66 -0.04 -6.55 16.02
N ALA A 67 -1.06 -6.15 15.27
CA ALA A 67 -0.92 -5.39 14.02
C ALA A 67 -0.34 -3.98 14.21
N ARG A 68 -0.37 -3.40 15.42
CA ARG A 68 0.17 -2.04 15.67
C ARG A 68 1.66 -1.94 15.35
N SER A 69 2.42 -2.99 15.65
CA SER A 69 3.87 -3.04 15.38
C SER A 69 4.18 -2.87 13.88
N ILE A 70 3.37 -3.49 13.03
CA ILE A 70 3.46 -3.41 11.57
C ILE A 70 3.02 -2.02 11.09
N ALA A 71 1.92 -1.50 11.64
CA ALA A 71 1.44 -0.17 11.29
C ALA A 71 2.49 0.92 11.60
N ALA A 72 3.24 0.76 12.70
CA ALA A 72 4.32 1.69 13.07
C ALA A 72 5.49 1.75 12.08
N TRP A 73 5.62 0.77 11.16
CA TRP A 73 6.63 0.80 10.10
C TRP A 73 6.25 1.67 8.89
N PHE A 74 4.97 1.96 8.69
CA PHE A 74 4.49 2.71 7.51
C PHE A 74 5.04 4.14 7.41
N PRO A 75 5.14 4.94 8.51
CA PRO A 75 5.71 6.28 8.42
C PRO A 75 7.12 6.32 7.82
N GLN A 76 7.95 5.32 8.10
CA GLN A 76 9.34 5.27 7.63
C GLN A 76 9.48 4.72 6.20
N THR A 77 8.60 3.80 5.82
CA THR A 77 8.77 3.01 4.58
C THR A 77 7.82 3.46 3.47
N ALA A 78 6.67 4.02 3.81
CA ALA A 78 5.62 4.37 2.87
C ALA A 78 4.70 5.52 3.38
N PRO A 79 5.27 6.72 3.63
CA PRO A 79 4.58 7.85 4.26
C PRO A 79 3.33 8.33 3.51
N VAL A 80 3.28 8.15 2.19
CA VAL A 80 2.10 8.49 1.38
C VAL A 80 0.82 7.77 1.85
N TYR A 81 0.92 6.55 2.39
CA TYR A 81 -0.25 5.86 2.91
C TYR A 81 -0.71 6.43 4.26
N CYS A 82 0.21 6.96 5.06
CA CYS A 82 -0.13 7.68 6.29
C CYS A 82 -0.87 8.98 5.96
N GLU A 83 -0.39 9.73 4.96
CA GLU A 83 -1.07 10.94 4.46
C GLU A 83 -2.47 10.63 3.93
N LEU A 84 -2.61 9.58 3.11
CA LEU A 84 -3.91 9.13 2.60
C LEU A 84 -4.86 8.68 3.72
N ALA A 85 -4.33 8.13 4.80
CA ALA A 85 -5.11 7.75 5.99
C ALA A 85 -5.43 8.95 6.91
N GLY A 86 -4.94 10.16 6.60
CA GLY A 86 -5.14 11.36 7.40
C GLY A 86 -4.32 11.40 8.69
N LEU A 87 -3.21 10.65 8.77
CA LEU A 87 -2.28 10.74 9.89
C LEU A 87 -1.62 12.12 9.90
N ASP A 88 -1.59 12.76 11.07
CA ASP A 88 -0.88 14.01 11.25
C ASP A 88 0.62 13.83 10.89
N PRO A 89 1.16 14.62 9.95
CA PRO A 89 2.58 14.58 9.60
C PRO A 89 3.51 14.77 10.79
N ALA A 90 3.10 15.51 11.84
CA ALA A 90 3.88 15.67 13.05
C ALA A 90 4.05 14.33 13.79
N ILE A 91 2.98 13.54 13.90
CA ILE A 91 3.00 12.20 14.51
C ILE A 91 3.88 11.26 13.69
N ALA A 92 3.75 11.29 12.36
CA ALA A 92 4.57 10.45 11.47
C ALA A 92 6.08 10.75 11.63
N ALA A 93 6.44 12.02 11.85
CA ALA A 93 7.83 12.45 12.02
C ALA A 93 8.45 12.05 13.37
N GLU A 94 7.64 11.73 14.38
CA GLU A 94 8.11 11.25 15.68
C GLU A 94 8.55 9.78 15.65
N VAL A 95 8.05 8.99 14.69
CA VAL A 95 8.36 7.57 14.53
C VAL A 95 9.63 7.41 13.68
N LYS A 96 10.81 7.54 14.31
CA LYS A 96 12.14 7.35 13.70
C LYS A 96 12.77 6.01 14.03
#